data_AF-A0A6C0K8Z5-F1
#
_entry.id   AF-A0A6C0K8Z5-F1
#
_cell.length_a   1.000
_cell.length_b   1.000
_cell.length_c   1.000
_cell.angle_alpha   90.00
_cell.angle_beta   90.00
_cell.angle_gamma   90.00
#
_symmetry.space_group_name_H-M   'P 1'
#
loop_
_entity.id
_entity.type
_entity.pdbx_description
1 polymer ?
#
loop_
_entity_poly.entity_id
_entity_poly.type
_entity_poly.pdbx_seq_one_letter_code
_entity_poly.pdbx_strand_id
1 'polypeptide(L)'
;MNFSPALPYTANAPNKQNGRVVFTDDDVSNLVVPGFRTDTSVERDFQNDMLRGNWEKTPLSQGFFSADNVELLQNRIRKEVYDRSQPKGYVIDKQSVEELKIIMRAIYLQYARNLPKDIPAQIDDLNKKVIDWSVPHILSAVDHYHFYINDISHLPVPLAHMQHLSRAGTRSLPANPFV
;
A
#
# COMPACT_ATOMS: atom_id res chain seq x y z
N MET A 1 -13.22 9.28 -20.58
CA MET A 1 -14.24 8.37 -21.14
C MET A 1 -14.50 7.30 -20.09
N ASN A 2 -15.62 7.42 -19.37
CA ASN A 2 -16.01 6.48 -18.32
C ASN A 2 -16.57 5.20 -18.95
N PHE A 3 -15.76 4.14 -18.98
CA PHE A 3 -16.26 2.78 -19.15
C PHE A 3 -16.43 2.17 -17.76
N SER A 4 -17.59 2.40 -17.14
CA SER A 4 -18.06 1.53 -16.06
C SER A 4 -18.89 0.42 -16.72
N PRO A 5 -18.37 -0.80 -16.90
CA PRO A 5 -19.21 -1.91 -17.35
C PRO A 5 -20.23 -2.19 -16.25
N ALA A 6 -21.51 -1.95 -16.55
CA ALA A 6 -22.60 -2.34 -15.67
C ALA A 6 -22.57 -3.87 -15.54
N LEU A 7 -22.30 -4.37 -14.32
CA LEU A 7 -22.19 -5.79 -14.06
C LEU A 7 -23.58 -6.46 -14.10
N PRO A 8 -23.76 -7.56 -14.85
CA PRO A 8 -25.08 -8.10 -15.17
C PRO A 8 -25.85 -8.71 -13.99
N TYR A 9 -25.20 -8.99 -12.86
CA TYR A 9 -25.78 -9.78 -11.77
C TYR A 9 -26.18 -8.99 -10.51
N THR A 10 -25.82 -7.71 -10.40
CA THR A 10 -26.12 -6.91 -9.20
C THR A 10 -27.45 -6.15 -9.28
N ALA A 11 -28.13 -6.18 -10.43
CA ALA A 11 -29.36 -5.42 -10.65
C ALA A 11 -30.59 -5.97 -9.91
N ASN A 12 -30.61 -7.28 -9.59
CA ASN A 12 -31.83 -7.97 -9.13
C ASN A 12 -31.73 -8.58 -7.72
N ALA A 13 -30.61 -8.43 -7.01
CA ALA A 13 -30.45 -8.93 -5.65
C ALA A 13 -30.78 -7.85 -4.61
N PRO A 14 -31.43 -8.19 -3.48
CA PRO A 14 -31.60 -7.23 -2.38
C PRO A 14 -30.21 -6.70 -1.97
N ASN A 15 -30.10 -5.37 -1.84
CA ASN A 15 -28.84 -4.66 -1.56
C ASN A 15 -27.71 -4.88 -2.59
N LYS A 16 -28.02 -5.23 -3.85
CA LYS A 16 -27.01 -5.45 -4.92
C LYS A 16 -25.98 -6.55 -4.59
N GLN A 17 -26.32 -7.46 -3.68
CA GLN A 17 -25.41 -8.49 -3.19
C GLN A 17 -25.18 -9.58 -4.25
N ASN A 18 -23.92 -9.97 -4.46
CA ASN A 18 -23.50 -11.01 -5.39
C ASN A 18 -23.02 -12.29 -4.68
N GLY A 19 -23.39 -12.48 -3.41
CA GLY A 19 -22.94 -13.59 -2.56
C GLY A 19 -21.50 -13.46 -2.05
N ARG A 20 -20.79 -12.35 -2.35
CA ARG A 20 -19.49 -11.99 -1.77
C ARG A 20 -19.64 -11.00 -0.62
N VAL A 21 -18.56 -10.87 0.16
CA VAL A 21 -18.46 -9.85 1.20
C VAL A 21 -18.19 -8.50 0.54
N VAL A 22 -19.06 -7.52 0.81
CA VAL A 22 -18.91 -6.15 0.32
C VAL A 22 -18.44 -5.29 1.49
N PHE A 23 -17.25 -4.70 1.35
CA PHE A 23 -16.68 -3.75 2.31
C PHE A 23 -17.08 -2.32 1.90
N THR A 24 -18.38 -2.02 1.95
CA THR A 24 -18.87 -0.64 1.81
C THR A 24 -19.23 -0.10 3.19
N ASP A 25 -18.82 1.13 3.46
CA ASP A 25 -18.75 1.77 4.80
C ASP A 25 -20.07 1.85 5.60
N ASP A 26 -21.21 1.52 5.00
CA ASP A 26 -22.51 1.87 5.57
C ASP A 26 -23.03 0.94 6.68
N ASP A 27 -22.43 -0.24 6.94
CA ASP A 27 -23.09 -1.25 7.81
C ASP A 27 -22.16 -2.04 8.76
N VAL A 28 -21.09 -1.40 9.26
CA VAL A 28 -20.14 -2.03 10.22
C VAL A 28 -19.96 -1.20 11.48
N SER A 29 -21.03 -0.56 11.96
CA SER A 29 -20.90 0.46 13.02
C SER A 29 -20.54 -0.09 14.41
N ASN A 30 -20.52 -1.40 14.69
CA ASN A 30 -20.26 -1.90 16.06
C ASN A 30 -19.60 -3.29 16.21
N LEU A 31 -19.09 -3.92 15.14
CA LEU A 31 -18.42 -5.23 15.28
C LEU A 31 -16.92 -5.05 15.51
N VAL A 32 -16.51 -4.97 16.78
CA VAL A 32 -15.08 -4.99 17.16
C VAL A 32 -14.57 -6.42 17.05
N VAL A 33 -14.08 -6.80 15.87
CA VAL A 33 -13.35 -8.05 15.68
C VAL A 33 -11.90 -7.82 16.16
N PRO A 34 -11.37 -8.58 17.14
CA PRO A 34 -9.99 -8.43 17.56
C PRO A 34 -9.06 -8.93 16.46
N GLY A 35 -8.62 -8.01 15.61
CA GLY A 35 -7.59 -8.23 14.59
C GLY A 35 -6.18 -7.98 15.14
N PHE A 36 -5.18 -8.34 14.33
CA PHE A 36 -3.79 -7.97 14.59
C PHE A 36 -3.65 -6.44 14.56
N ARG A 37 -3.00 -5.85 15.58
CA ARG A 37 -2.71 -4.42 15.65
C ARG A 37 -1.20 -4.25 15.80
N THR A 38 -0.67 -3.26 15.10
CA THR A 38 0.73 -2.86 15.25
C THR A 38 0.82 -1.54 16.02
N ASP A 39 1.92 -1.35 16.72
CA ASP A 39 2.19 -0.11 17.43
C ASP A 39 2.60 1.00 16.46
N THR A 40 1.99 2.17 16.63
CA THR A 40 2.20 3.36 15.80
C THR A 40 2.97 4.46 16.53
N SER A 41 3.30 4.24 17.81
CA SER A 41 4.11 5.13 18.64
C SER A 41 5.38 4.41 19.10
N VAL A 42 6.48 5.15 19.18
CA VAL A 42 7.73 4.65 19.76
C VAL A 42 7.69 4.69 21.28
N GLU A 43 8.47 3.80 21.91
CA GLU A 43 8.76 3.84 23.34
C GLU A 43 9.84 4.90 23.62
N ARG A 44 9.90 5.40 24.87
CA ARG A 44 10.76 6.53 25.23
C ARG A 44 12.27 6.28 25.05
N ASP A 45 12.73 5.04 25.21
CA ASP A 45 14.17 4.69 25.26
C ASP A 45 14.64 3.77 24.11
N PHE A 46 13.92 3.73 22.99
CA PHE A 46 14.23 2.80 21.90
C PHE A 46 15.57 3.07 21.20
N GLN A 47 16.15 4.26 21.36
CA GLN A 47 17.47 4.63 20.83
C GLN A 47 18.58 3.63 21.22
N ASN A 48 18.53 3.13 22.45
CA ASN A 48 19.48 2.13 22.95
C ASN A 48 19.33 0.80 22.19
N ASP A 49 18.10 0.47 21.82
CA ASP A 49 17.77 -0.75 21.09
C ASP A 49 18.29 -0.70 19.64
N MET A 50 18.21 0.48 19.02
CA MET A 50 18.68 0.71 17.65
C MET A 50 20.21 0.60 17.51
N LEU A 51 20.94 0.95 18.57
CA LEU A 51 22.41 0.89 18.61
C LEU A 51 22.96 -0.38 19.29
N ARG A 52 22.13 -1.41 19.47
CA ARG A 52 22.63 -2.68 20.04
C ARG A 52 23.77 -3.26 19.19
N GLY A 53 24.81 -3.70 19.88
CA GLY A 53 26.00 -4.36 19.30
C GLY A 53 27.10 -3.37 18.96
N ASN A 54 28.03 -3.12 19.89
CA ASN A 54 29.28 -2.37 19.72
C ASN A 54 29.22 -0.98 19.03
N TRP A 55 28.05 -0.37 18.87
CA TRP A 55 27.91 0.98 18.31
C TRP A 55 27.89 2.04 19.42
N GLU A 56 28.63 3.12 19.20
CA GLU A 56 28.66 4.26 20.10
C GLU A 56 27.51 5.23 19.84
N LYS A 57 27.04 5.87 20.91
CA LYS A 57 26.04 6.93 20.84
C LYS A 57 26.68 8.22 20.36
N THR A 58 26.48 8.55 19.09
CA THR A 58 26.85 9.85 18.52
C THR A 58 25.65 10.83 18.57
N PRO A 59 25.87 12.15 18.56
CA PRO A 59 24.74 13.08 18.48
C PRO A 59 23.92 12.90 17.18
N LEU A 60 24.55 12.40 16.10
CA LEU A 60 23.84 11.98 14.89
C LEU A 60 22.87 10.83 15.16
N SER A 61 23.34 9.77 15.83
CA SER A 61 22.51 8.60 16.16
C SER A 61 21.33 8.98 17.07
N GLN A 62 21.57 9.83 18.07
CA GLN A 62 20.54 10.27 19.01
C GLN A 62 19.48 11.12 18.31
N GLY A 63 19.91 12.02 17.41
CA GLY A 63 19.00 12.85 16.63
C GLY A 63 18.19 12.01 15.63
N PHE A 64 18.85 11.12 14.89
CA PHE A 64 18.21 10.29 13.87
C PHE A 64 17.23 9.27 14.48
N PHE A 65 17.58 8.61 15.58
CA PHE A 65 16.70 7.67 16.29
C PHE A 65 15.84 8.36 17.37
N SER A 66 15.60 9.67 17.28
CA SER A 66 14.69 10.36 18.21
C SER A 66 13.21 10.07 17.89
N ALA A 67 12.36 10.10 18.92
CA ALA A 67 10.92 9.95 18.74
C ALA A 67 10.33 11.02 17.81
N ASP A 68 10.80 12.26 17.95
CA ASP A 68 10.40 13.39 17.11
C ASP A 68 10.75 13.15 15.64
N ASN A 69 11.95 12.58 15.36
CA ASN A 69 12.35 12.26 13.99
C ASN A 69 11.52 11.12 13.40
N VAL A 70 11.13 10.13 14.20
CA VAL A 70 10.22 9.06 13.76
C VAL A 70 8.86 9.62 13.40
N GLU A 71 8.30 10.53 14.21
CA GLU A 71 7.03 11.18 13.88
C GLU A 71 7.13 12.07 12.63
N LEU A 72 8.25 12.79 12.47
CA LEU A 72 8.54 13.54 11.25
C LEU A 72 8.54 12.63 10.02
N LEU A 73 9.23 11.48 10.09
CA LEU A 73 9.29 10.49 9.01
C LEU A 73 7.90 9.94 8.68
N GLN A 74 7.11 9.56 9.68
CA GLN A 74 5.73 9.08 9.49
C GLN A 74 4.89 10.12 8.73
N ASN A 75 4.94 11.38 9.13
CA ASN A 75 4.17 12.44 8.48
C ASN A 75 4.67 12.72 7.05
N ARG A 76 6.00 12.72 6.83
CA ARG A 76 6.59 12.89 5.49
C ARG A 76 6.21 11.74 4.56
N ILE A 77 6.28 10.49 5.02
CA ILE A 77 5.88 9.31 4.25
C ILE A 77 4.40 9.40 3.84
N ARG A 78 3.51 9.72 4.79
CA ARG A 78 2.07 9.88 4.50
C ARG A 78 1.81 10.94 3.45
N LYS A 79 2.48 12.08 3.55
CA LYS A 79 2.39 13.16 2.56
C LYS A 79 2.90 12.72 1.19
N GLU A 80 4.09 12.13 1.12
CA GLU A 80 4.69 11.69 -0.15
C GLU A 80 3.86 10.60 -0.83
N VAL A 81 3.26 9.67 -0.07
CA VAL A 81 2.34 8.66 -0.61
C VAL A 81 1.10 9.32 -1.20
N TYR A 82 0.51 10.31 -0.51
CA TYR A 82 -0.64 11.05 -1.03
C TYR A 82 -0.28 11.84 -2.31
N ASP A 83 0.85 12.51 -2.32
CA ASP A 83 1.30 13.33 -3.46
C ASP A 83 1.65 12.45 -4.68
N ARG A 84 2.33 11.32 -4.48
CA ARG A 84 2.75 10.42 -5.57
C ARG A 84 1.64 9.49 -6.07
N SER A 85 0.58 9.28 -5.30
CA SER A 85 -0.57 8.46 -5.72
C SER A 85 -1.59 9.24 -6.57
N GLN A 86 -1.36 10.52 -6.85
CA GLN A 86 -2.23 11.31 -7.72
C GLN A 86 -2.32 10.70 -9.14
N PRO A 87 -3.52 10.69 -9.76
CA PRO A 87 -4.76 11.37 -9.34
C PRO A 87 -5.63 10.60 -8.34
N LYS A 88 -5.24 9.39 -7.90
CA LYS A 88 -6.05 8.58 -6.97
C LYS A 88 -6.04 9.17 -5.56
N GLY A 89 -4.90 9.71 -5.12
CA GLY A 89 -4.77 10.44 -3.85
C GLY A 89 -5.02 9.58 -2.61
N TYR A 90 -4.31 8.45 -2.49
CA TYR A 90 -4.44 7.54 -1.36
C TYR A 90 -4.06 8.21 -0.03
N VAL A 91 -4.97 8.14 0.94
CA VAL A 91 -4.72 8.60 2.31
C VAL A 91 -4.47 7.36 3.18
N ILE A 92 -3.26 7.29 3.75
CA ILE A 92 -2.84 6.18 4.59
C ILE A 92 -2.67 6.62 6.05
N ASP A 93 -2.79 5.64 6.95
CA ASP A 93 -2.50 5.80 8.37
C ASP A 93 -1.00 5.74 8.66
N LYS A 94 -0.64 5.95 9.94
CA LYS A 94 0.74 5.74 10.42
C LYS A 94 1.14 4.27 10.21
N GLN A 95 2.37 4.06 9.77
CA GLN A 95 2.92 2.73 9.53
C GLN A 95 3.43 2.10 10.83
N SER A 96 3.68 0.79 10.83
CA SER A 96 4.27 0.10 11.97
C SER A 96 5.59 0.74 12.39
N VAL A 97 5.71 1.05 13.68
CA VAL A 97 6.94 1.61 14.23
C VAL A 97 8.08 0.58 14.23
N GLU A 98 7.77 -0.70 14.41
CA GLU A 98 8.77 -1.77 14.38
C GLU A 98 9.42 -1.90 13.00
N GLU A 99 8.62 -1.91 11.94
CA GLU A 99 9.12 -1.94 10.57
C GLU A 99 9.92 -0.67 10.25
N LEU A 100 9.42 0.50 10.66
CA LEU A 100 10.14 1.76 10.45
C LEU A 100 11.49 1.77 11.18
N LYS A 101 11.57 1.26 12.42
CA LYS A 101 12.82 1.08 13.16
C LYS A 101 13.80 0.18 12.41
N ILE A 102 13.34 -0.93 11.84
CA ILE A 102 14.17 -1.84 11.04
C ILE A 102 14.76 -1.12 9.84
N ILE A 103 13.93 -0.37 9.09
CA ILE A 103 14.36 0.40 7.92
C ILE A 103 15.34 1.49 8.31
N MET A 104 15.02 2.28 9.32
CA MET A 104 15.90 3.34 9.84
C MET A 104 17.24 2.77 10.26
N ARG A 105 17.26 1.65 10.99
CA ARG A 105 18.50 0.98 11.40
C ARG A 105 19.31 0.51 10.21
N ALA A 106 18.68 -0.13 9.22
CA ALA A 106 19.37 -0.58 8.01
C ALA A 106 20.01 0.59 7.25
N ILE A 107 19.26 1.67 7.03
CA ILE A 107 19.74 2.88 6.35
C ILE A 107 20.87 3.55 7.13
N TYR A 108 20.73 3.66 8.45
CA TYR A 108 21.79 4.22 9.29
C TYR A 108 23.08 3.41 9.18
N LEU A 109 23.01 2.08 9.32
CA LEU A 109 24.18 1.21 9.23
C LEU A 109 24.87 1.27 7.87
N GLN A 110 24.10 1.45 6.80
CA GLN A 110 24.65 1.47 5.44
C GLN A 110 25.20 2.84 5.03
N TYR A 111 24.59 3.94 5.47
CA TYR A 111 24.85 5.28 4.91
C TYR A 111 25.32 6.32 5.93
N ALA A 112 25.27 6.05 7.24
CA ALA A 112 25.67 7.05 8.24
C ALA A 112 27.17 7.36 8.15
N ARG A 113 27.48 8.64 7.92
CA ARG A 113 28.87 9.13 7.83
C ARG A 113 29.49 9.44 9.19
N ASN A 114 28.66 9.64 10.22
CA ASN A 114 29.08 9.95 11.59
C ASN A 114 30.08 11.11 11.69
N LEU A 115 29.93 12.14 10.84
CA LEU A 115 30.79 13.31 10.89
C LEU A 115 30.40 14.20 12.09
N PRO A 116 31.36 14.82 12.79
CA PRO A 116 31.09 15.67 13.94
C PRO A 116 30.46 17.03 13.57
N LYS A 117 30.41 17.36 12.28
CA LYS A 117 29.86 18.60 11.74
C LYS A 117 28.59 18.34 10.91
N ASP A 118 27.75 19.36 10.73
CA ASP A 118 26.58 19.33 9.87
C ASP A 118 25.59 18.18 10.18
N ILE A 119 25.39 17.91 11.48
CA ILE A 119 24.49 16.85 11.96
C ILE A 119 23.06 16.99 11.40
N PRO A 120 22.45 18.20 11.35
CA PRO A 120 21.11 18.34 10.78
C PRO A 120 21.03 17.92 9.30
N ALA A 121 22.05 18.25 8.50
CA ALA A 121 22.09 17.87 7.08
C ALA A 121 22.29 16.36 6.90
N GLN A 122 23.09 15.73 7.77
CA GLN A 122 23.24 14.27 7.77
C GLN A 122 21.92 13.56 8.13
N ILE A 123 21.16 14.08 9.11
CA ILE A 123 19.85 13.54 9.47
C ILE A 123 18.87 13.66 8.30
N ASP A 124 18.83 14.81 7.61
CA ASP A 124 17.92 14.99 6.48
C ASP A 124 18.27 14.09 5.30
N ASP A 125 19.56 13.86 5.01
CA ASP A 125 19.99 12.88 3.99
C ASP A 125 19.59 11.44 4.35
N LEU A 126 19.76 11.03 5.61
CA LEU A 126 19.31 9.71 6.07
C LEU A 126 17.78 9.58 6.01
N ASN A 127 17.05 10.61 6.45
CA ASN A 127 15.59 10.65 6.39
C ASN A 127 15.09 10.53 4.95
N LYS A 128 15.72 11.24 4.03
CA LYS A 128 15.40 11.15 2.60
C LYS A 128 15.55 9.72 2.09
N LYS A 129 16.63 9.02 2.45
CA LYS A 129 16.83 7.62 2.04
C LYS A 129 15.77 6.67 2.61
N VAL A 130 15.35 6.88 3.86
CA VAL A 130 14.24 6.12 4.45
C VAL A 130 12.95 6.35 3.65
N ILE A 131 12.60 7.60 3.36
CA ILE A 131 11.39 7.95 2.59
C ILE A 131 11.45 7.37 1.17
N ASP A 132 12.58 7.55 0.47
CA ASP A 132 12.75 7.09 -0.90
C ASP A 132 12.69 5.55 -1.00
N TRP A 133 13.07 4.82 0.05
CA TRP A 133 12.88 3.38 0.14
C TRP A 133 11.43 3.01 0.47
N SER A 134 10.81 3.62 1.48
CA SER A 134 9.49 3.23 2.00
C SER A 134 8.34 3.56 1.05
N VAL A 135 8.33 4.75 0.47
CA VAL A 135 7.19 5.25 -0.34
C VAL A 135 6.80 4.33 -1.52
N PRO A 136 7.73 3.86 -2.40
CA PRO A 136 7.35 2.99 -3.50
C PRO A 136 6.80 1.63 -3.05
N HIS A 137 7.33 1.07 -1.96
CA HIS A 137 6.84 -0.19 -1.39
C HIS A 137 5.41 -0.03 -0.84
N ILE A 138 5.15 1.07 -0.13
CA ILE A 138 3.82 1.37 0.39
C ILE A 138 2.81 1.58 -0.74
N LEU A 139 3.17 2.33 -1.79
CA LEU A 139 2.29 2.54 -2.94
C LEU A 139 1.89 1.23 -3.61
N SER A 140 2.85 0.32 -3.82
CA SER A 140 2.58 -1.01 -4.36
C SER A 140 1.66 -1.82 -3.45
N ALA A 141 1.88 -1.77 -2.13
CA ALA A 141 1.04 -2.47 -1.16
C ALA A 141 -0.40 -1.93 -1.12
N VAL A 142 -0.56 -0.60 -1.22
CA VAL A 142 -1.89 0.04 -1.27
C VAL A 142 -2.64 -0.34 -2.55
N ASP A 143 -1.97 -0.36 -3.71
CA ASP A 143 -2.60 -0.84 -4.94
C ASP A 143 -3.01 -2.31 -4.83
N HIS A 144 -2.15 -3.17 -4.28
CA HIS A 144 -2.50 -4.57 -4.02
C HIS A 144 -3.68 -4.71 -3.07
N TYR A 145 -3.76 -3.88 -2.03
CA TYR A 145 -4.90 -3.86 -1.12
C TYR A 145 -6.20 -3.53 -1.87
N HIS A 146 -6.21 -2.49 -2.68
CA HIS A 146 -7.39 -2.14 -3.47
C HIS A 146 -7.76 -3.22 -4.50
N PHE A 147 -6.78 -3.84 -5.16
CA PHE A 147 -7.05 -4.97 -6.04
C PHE A 147 -7.63 -6.16 -5.30
N TYR A 148 -7.11 -6.48 -4.11
CA TYR A 148 -7.65 -7.54 -3.27
C TYR A 148 -9.10 -7.27 -2.87
N ILE A 149 -9.42 -6.06 -2.38
CA ILE A 149 -10.80 -5.67 -2.05
C ILE A 149 -11.71 -5.74 -3.28
N ASN A 150 -11.22 -5.32 -4.45
CA ASN A 150 -11.97 -5.44 -5.70
C ASN A 150 -12.22 -6.91 -6.08
N ASP A 151 -11.22 -7.78 -6.02
CA ASP A 151 -11.36 -9.18 -6.42
C ASP A 151 -12.30 -9.96 -5.50
N ILE A 152 -12.23 -9.74 -4.19
CA ILE A 152 -13.12 -10.44 -3.25
C ILE A 152 -14.55 -9.93 -3.31
N SER A 153 -14.77 -8.67 -3.68
CA SER A 153 -16.11 -8.06 -3.76
C SER A 153 -16.83 -8.38 -5.07
N HIS A 154 -16.13 -8.87 -6.10
CA HIS A 154 -16.71 -9.19 -7.40
C HIS A 154 -16.73 -10.68 -7.70
N LEU A 155 -17.66 -11.10 -8.55
CA LEU A 155 -17.64 -12.46 -9.09
C LEU A 155 -16.55 -12.56 -10.15
N PRO A 156 -15.78 -13.67 -10.19
CA PRO A 156 -14.81 -13.87 -11.24
C PRO A 156 -15.51 -13.91 -12.59
N VAL A 157 -14.94 -13.21 -13.58
CA VAL A 157 -15.44 -13.27 -14.95
C VAL A 157 -15.17 -14.67 -15.49
N PRO A 158 -16.20 -15.39 -16.01
CA PRO A 158 -16.00 -16.69 -16.61
C PRO A 158 -14.95 -16.65 -17.72
N LEU A 159 -14.11 -17.68 -17.80
CA LEU A 159 -13.15 -17.80 -18.89
C LEU A 159 -13.91 -17.80 -20.22
N ALA A 160 -13.44 -16.98 -21.16
CA ALA A 160 -13.99 -16.96 -22.51
C ALA A 160 -13.79 -18.33 -23.15
N HIS A 161 -14.79 -18.79 -23.89
CA HIS A 161 -14.66 -19.99 -24.69
C HIS A 161 -13.58 -19.79 -25.76
N MET A 162 -12.88 -20.87 -26.12
CA MET A 162 -11.93 -20.83 -27.23
C MET A 162 -12.62 -20.35 -28.51
N GLN A 163 -11.99 -19.39 -29.19
CA GLN A 163 -12.48 -18.91 -30.47
C GLN A 163 -11.84 -19.70 -31.60
N HIS A 164 -12.66 -20.17 -32.54
CA HIS A 164 -12.15 -20.80 -33.75
C HIS A 164 -11.42 -19.76 -34.61
N LEU A 165 -10.12 -19.97 -34.83
CA LEU A 165 -9.29 -19.08 -35.67
C LEU A 165 -9.53 -19.26 -37.18
N SER A 166 -10.15 -20.38 -37.57
CA SER A 166 -10.37 -20.73 -38.97
C SER A 166 -11.57 -19.98 -39.55
N ARG A 167 -11.40 -19.42 -40.75
CA ARG A 167 -12.49 -18.82 -41.53
C ARG A 167 -13.37 -19.86 -42.24
N ALA A 168 -13.08 -21.15 -42.14
CA ALA A 168 -13.81 -22.19 -42.86
C ALA A 168 -15.33 -22.14 -42.62
N GLY A 169 -15.77 -21.91 -41.38
CA GLY A 169 -17.19 -21.78 -41.02
C GLY A 169 -17.87 -20.49 -41.52
N THR A 170 -17.11 -19.47 -41.92
CA THR A 170 -17.66 -18.19 -42.43
C THR A 170 -18.00 -18.23 -43.92
N ARG A 171 -17.65 -19.30 -44.62
CA ARG A 171 -17.87 -19.48 -46.07
C ARG A 171 -19.02 -20.46 -46.37
N SER A 172 -20.03 -20.54 -45.51
CA SER A 172 -21.23 -21.32 -45.79
C SER A 172 -22.18 -20.56 -46.71
N LEU A 173 -22.73 -21.25 -47.70
CA LEU A 173 -23.79 -20.70 -48.55
C LEU A 173 -25.08 -20.58 -47.71
N PRO A 174 -25.77 -19.42 -47.69
CA PRO A 174 -27.08 -19.34 -47.06
C PRO A 174 -28.09 -20.22 -47.83
N ALA A 175 -29.05 -20.80 -47.10
CA ALA A 175 -30.14 -21.56 -47.71
C ALA A 175 -30.94 -20.65 -48.67
N ASN A 176 -31.28 -21.17 -49.85
CA ASN A 176 -32.04 -20.42 -50.84
C ASN A 176 -33.47 -20.17 -50.31
N PRO A 177 -33.92 -18.90 -50.16
CA PRO A 177 -35.26 -18.59 -49.66
C PRO A 177 -36.38 -18.80 -50.70
N PHE A 178 -36.06 -19.19 -51.94
CA PHE A 178 -37.01 -19.28 -53.05
C PHE A 178 -37.14 -20.69 -53.65
N VAL A 179 -36.88 -21.74 -52.85
CA VAL A 179 -37.25 -23.12 -53.16
C VAL A 179 -38.25 -23.61 -52.13
#